data_AF-A0A966N410-F1
#
_entry.id   AF-A0A966N410-F1
#
_cell.length_a   1.000
_cell.length_b   1.000
_cell.length_c   1.000
_cell.angle_alpha   90.00
_cell.angle_beta   90.00
_cell.angle_gamma   90.00
#
_symmetry.space_group_name_H-M   'P 1'
#
loop_
_entity.id
_entity.type
_entity.pdbx_description
1 polymer ?
#
loop_
_entity_poly.entity_id
_entity_poly.type
_entity_poly.pdbx_seq_one_letter_code
_entity_poly.pdbx_strand_id
1 'polypeptide(L)'
;QRGDEPIDVTLIVPPLHVSTPAVYSAWDQLPERDRRGDLNDLEPAALIVEPRLAHWRDRITEASGSRPTLAGSGATWFLRGRHDIGGALNDATVIVTRSR
;
A
#
# COMPACT_ATOMS: atom_id res chain seq x y z
N GLN A 1 23.43 14.70 -3.93
CA GLN A 1 21.99 14.77 -4.22
C GLN A 1 21.76 14.02 -5.53
N ARG A 2 21.26 12.79 -5.49
CA ARG A 2 20.83 12.05 -6.70
C ARG A 2 19.30 12.17 -6.74
N GLY A 3 18.81 13.17 -7.45
CA GLY A 3 17.37 13.46 -7.57
C GLY A 3 16.72 12.95 -8.84
N ASP A 4 17.50 12.44 -9.81
CA ASP A 4 17.07 12.23 -11.21
C ASP A 4 17.31 10.81 -11.73
N GLU A 5 17.72 9.85 -10.89
CA GLU A 5 17.80 8.45 -11.36
C GLU A 5 16.41 7.79 -11.25
N PRO A 6 15.87 7.27 -12.37
CA PRO A 6 14.62 6.52 -12.36
C PRO A 6 14.64 5.39 -11.34
N ILE A 7 13.66 5.35 -10.44
CA ILE A 7 13.53 4.27 -9.46
C ILE A 7 12.54 3.22 -9.98
N ASP A 8 12.93 1.96 -9.89
CA ASP A 8 11.97 0.88 -10.09
C ASP A 8 11.02 0.82 -8.89
N VAL A 9 9.75 0.55 -9.16
CA VAL A 9 8.68 0.42 -8.17
C VAL A 9 7.85 -0.81 -8.52
N THR A 10 7.61 -1.67 -7.54
CA THR A 10 6.69 -2.79 -7.68
C THR A 10 5.34 -2.39 -7.10
N LEU A 11 4.30 -2.40 -7.92
CA LEU A 11 2.91 -2.16 -7.54
C LEU A 11 2.20 -3.50 -7.36
N ILE A 12 1.45 -3.63 -6.26
CA ILE A 12 0.62 -4.78 -5.96
C ILE A 12 -0.80 -4.26 -5.86
N VAL A 13 -1.69 -4.77 -6.71
CA VAL A 13 -3.12 -4.41 -6.74
C VAL A 13 -3.92 -5.64 -6.33
N PRO A 14 -4.30 -5.73 -5.04
CA PRO A 14 -5.21 -6.77 -4.57
C PRO A 14 -6.59 -6.70 -5.25
N PRO A 15 -7.32 -7.82 -5.34
CA PRO A 15 -8.66 -7.88 -5.92
C PRO A 15 -9.71 -7.40 -4.90
N LEU A 16 -9.54 -6.19 -4.36
CA LEU A 16 -10.43 -5.57 -3.39
C LEU A 16 -10.68 -4.10 -3.72
N HIS A 17 -11.81 -3.60 -3.26
CA HIS A 17 -12.21 -2.20 -3.42
C HIS A 17 -12.20 -1.50 -2.06
N VAL A 18 -11.68 -0.27 -2.02
CA VAL A 18 -11.73 0.58 -0.84
C VAL A 18 -12.46 1.87 -1.21
N SER A 19 -13.50 2.21 -0.44
CA SER A 19 -14.25 3.44 -0.65
C SER A 19 -13.45 4.64 -0.16
N THR A 20 -12.94 5.46 -1.08
CA THR A 20 -12.20 6.67 -0.74
C THR A 20 -12.98 7.60 0.20
N PRO A 21 -14.27 7.92 -0.02
CA PRO A 21 -15.03 8.75 0.91
C PRO A 21 -15.15 8.14 2.32
N ALA A 22 -15.28 6.81 2.42
CA ALA A 22 -15.34 6.13 3.72
C ALA A 22 -14.01 6.23 4.47
N VAL A 23 -12.87 6.13 3.77
CA VAL A 23 -11.54 6.29 4.38
C VAL A 23 -11.34 7.71 4.90
N TYR A 24 -11.71 8.73 4.15
CA TYR A 24 -11.63 10.11 4.63
C TYR A 24 -12.57 10.33 5.84
N SER A 25 -13.80 9.82 5.79
CA SER A 25 -14.74 9.92 6.92
C SER A 25 -14.23 9.19 8.18
N ALA A 26 -13.59 8.03 8.01
CA ALA A 26 -12.97 7.31 9.12
C ALA A 26 -11.75 8.07 9.67
N TRP A 27 -10.93 8.68 8.80
CA TRP A 27 -9.80 9.51 9.21
C TRP A 27 -10.25 10.72 10.04
N ASP A 28 -11.36 11.38 9.65
CA ASP A 28 -11.94 12.50 10.40
C ASP A 28 -12.44 12.08 11.80
N GLN A 29 -12.73 10.79 12.00
CA GLN A 29 -13.18 10.24 13.28
C GLN A 29 -12.02 9.73 14.15
N LEU A 30 -10.82 9.54 13.59
CA LEU A 30 -9.67 9.12 14.36
C LEU A 30 -9.26 10.19 15.40
N PRO A 31 -8.80 9.78 16.59
CA PRO A 31 -8.10 10.68 17.50
C PRO A 31 -6.89 11.31 16.80
N GLU A 32 -6.56 12.56 17.11
CA GLU A 32 -5.48 13.29 16.42
C GLU A 32 -4.13 12.55 16.43
N ARG A 33 -3.82 11.87 17.54
CA ARG A 33 -2.62 11.02 17.68
C ARG A 33 -2.57 9.85 16.68
N ASP A 34 -3.72 9.40 16.20
CA ASP A 34 -3.88 8.22 15.34
C ASP A 34 -4.06 8.64 13.85
N ARG A 35 -4.16 9.95 13.56
CA ARG A 35 -4.20 10.55 12.20
C ARG A 35 -2.82 10.71 11.56
N ARG A 36 -1.87 9.86 11.94
CA ARG A 36 -0.47 9.89 11.48
C ARG A 36 -0.06 8.48 11.11
N GLY A 37 0.24 8.26 9.83
CA GLY A 37 0.88 7.04 9.36
C GLY A 37 2.34 7.31 9.04
N ASP A 38 3.18 6.26 8.98
CA ASP A 38 4.62 6.45 8.74
C ASP A 38 4.90 7.18 7.42
N LEU A 39 4.23 6.74 6.35
CA LEU A 39 4.39 7.27 4.99
C LEU A 39 3.05 7.71 4.36
N ASN A 40 1.93 7.32 4.97
CA ASN A 40 0.59 7.62 4.49
C ASN A 40 -0.36 7.77 5.68
N ASP A 41 -0.79 9.01 5.94
CA ASP A 41 -1.71 9.33 7.05
C ASP A 41 -3.09 8.69 6.92
N LEU A 42 -3.45 8.21 5.73
CA LEU A 42 -4.71 7.49 5.50
C LEU A 42 -4.61 6.00 5.84
N GLU A 43 -3.41 5.42 6.01
CA GLU A 43 -3.27 3.97 6.25
C GLU A 43 -4.07 3.50 7.49
N PRO A 44 -4.02 4.17 8.65
CA PRO A 44 -4.81 3.75 9.81
C PRO A 44 -6.32 3.71 9.53
N ALA A 45 -6.84 4.74 8.86
CA ALA A 45 -8.26 4.81 8.50
C ALA A 45 -8.64 3.78 7.42
N ALA A 46 -7.77 3.54 6.44
CA ALA A 46 -7.97 2.54 5.41
C ALA A 46 -8.03 1.12 6.00
N LEU A 47 -7.16 0.81 6.98
CA LEU A 47 -7.17 -0.48 7.69
C LEU A 47 -8.44 -0.68 8.53
N ILE A 48 -9.06 0.39 9.03
CA ILE A 48 -10.36 0.32 9.73
C ILE A 48 -11.49 0.06 8.74
N VAL A 49 -11.50 0.76 7.61
CA VAL A 49 -12.55 0.66 6.59
C VAL A 49 -12.51 -0.68 5.85
N GLU A 50 -11.32 -1.20 5.54
CA GLU A 50 -11.12 -2.47 4.86
C GLU A 50 -10.00 -3.29 5.53
N PRO A 51 -10.33 -4.07 6.58
CA PRO A 51 -9.34 -4.82 7.36
C PRO A 51 -8.53 -5.85 6.56
N ARG A 52 -9.01 -6.30 5.39
CA ARG A 52 -8.24 -7.23 4.54
C ARG A 52 -6.96 -6.59 4.01
N LEU A 53 -6.86 -5.26 4.00
CA LEU A 53 -5.61 -4.55 3.70
C LEU A 53 -4.46 -4.96 4.63
N ALA A 54 -4.73 -5.24 5.91
CA ALA A 54 -3.70 -5.70 6.84
C ALA A 54 -3.16 -7.07 6.43
N HIS A 55 -4.03 -8.00 6.03
CA HIS A 55 -3.64 -9.31 5.53
C HIS A 55 -2.78 -9.20 4.26
N TRP A 56 -3.13 -8.29 3.35
CA TRP A 56 -2.33 -8.03 2.16
C TRP A 56 -0.97 -7.44 2.48
N ARG A 57 -0.88 -6.46 3.39
CA ARG A 57 0.39 -5.91 3.86
C ARG A 57 1.31 -7.02 4.37
N ASP A 58 0.77 -7.93 5.18
CA ASP A 58 1.55 -9.00 5.80
C ASP A 58 2.01 -10.03 4.75
N ARG A 59 1.12 -10.46 3.83
CA ARG A 59 1.48 -11.34 2.70
C ARG A 59 2.56 -10.74 1.79
N ILE A 60 2.46 -9.46 1.46
CA ILE A 60 3.47 -8.77 0.66
C ILE A 60 4.80 -8.69 1.41
N THR A 61 4.75 -8.43 2.72
CA THR A 61 5.94 -8.39 3.56
C THR A 61 6.64 -9.74 3.61
N GLU A 62 5.88 -10.83 3.75
CA GLU A 62 6.41 -12.20 3.70
C GLU A 62 7.04 -12.53 2.34
N ALA A 63 6.34 -12.21 1.24
CA ALA A 63 6.82 -12.53 -0.10
C ALA A 63 8.04 -11.71 -0.54
N SER A 64 8.14 -10.45 -0.12
CA SER A 64 9.19 -9.51 -0.55
C SER A 64 10.32 -9.30 0.46
N GLY A 65 10.13 -9.73 1.71
CA GLY A 65 11.00 -9.40 2.82
C GLY A 65 10.99 -7.91 3.21
N SER A 66 10.06 -7.11 2.67
CA SER A 66 9.99 -5.65 2.87
C SER A 66 8.55 -5.20 3.15
N ARG A 67 8.36 -4.31 4.14
CA ARG A 67 7.02 -3.75 4.41
C ARG A 67 6.58 -2.84 3.25
N PRO A 68 5.43 -3.09 2.60
CA PRO A 68 4.94 -2.22 1.55
C PRO A 68 4.28 -0.96 2.12
N THR A 69 4.14 0.06 1.28
CA THR A 69 3.42 1.29 1.59
C THR A 69 2.07 1.30 0.87
N LEU A 70 1.00 1.66 1.59
CA LEU A 70 -0.32 1.82 0.98
C LEU A 70 -0.35 3.09 0.12
N ALA A 71 -0.82 2.99 -1.13
CA ALA A 71 -1.01 4.14 -2.00
C ALA A 71 -2.37 4.81 -1.73
N GLY A 72 -2.37 6.01 -1.16
CA GLY A 72 -3.58 6.79 -0.89
C GLY A 72 -4.56 6.03 0.02
N SER A 73 -5.85 6.00 -0.34
CA SER A 73 -6.86 5.23 0.40
C SER A 73 -6.83 3.72 0.12
N GLY A 74 -5.88 3.22 -0.69
CA GLY A 74 -5.88 1.84 -1.17
C GLY A 74 -6.75 1.62 -2.42
N ALA A 75 -6.82 0.40 -2.96
CA ALA A 75 -6.27 -0.85 -2.41
C ALA A 75 -4.78 -1.11 -2.72
N THR A 76 -4.19 -0.33 -3.63
CA THR A 76 -2.84 -0.60 -4.14
C THR A 76 -1.77 -0.40 -3.08
N TRP A 77 -0.82 -1.33 -3.06
CA TRP A 77 0.41 -1.26 -2.27
C TRP A 77 1.60 -1.08 -3.19
N PHE A 78 2.68 -0.46 -2.70
CA PHE A 78 3.92 -0.36 -3.45
C PHE A 78 5.16 -0.67 -2.62
N LEU A 79 6.17 -1.17 -3.31
CA LEU A 79 7.52 -1.39 -2.81
C LEU A 79 8.50 -0.62 -3.70
N ARG A 80 9.54 -0.03 -3.08
CA ARG A 80 10.68 0.48 -3.83
C ARG A 80 11.52 -0.69 -4.34
N GLY A 81 12.01 -0.58 -5.58
CA GLY A 81 12.76 -1.61 -6.27
C GLY A 81 11.87 -2.60 -7.03
N ARG A 82 12.54 -3.52 -7.71
CA ARG A 82 11.93 -4.65 -8.44
C ARG A 82 11.83 -5.86 -7.51
N HIS A 83 10.62 -6.36 -7.31
CA HIS A 83 10.33 -7.54 -6.50
C HIS A 83 9.60 -8.59 -7.34
N ASP A 84 10.16 -9.80 -7.44
CA ASP A 84 9.57 -10.91 -8.20
C ASP A 84 8.69 -11.78 -7.29
N ILE A 85 7.52 -11.23 -6.93
CA ILE A 85 6.60 -11.81 -5.94
C ILE A 85 5.25 -12.23 -6.53
N GLY A 86 5.09 -12.13 -7.85
CA GLY A 86 3.83 -12.46 -8.54
C GLY A 86 3.39 -13.92 -8.32
N GLY A 87 4.33 -14.86 -8.21
CA GLY A 87 4.03 -16.26 -7.93
C GLY A 87 3.44 -16.50 -6.53
N ALA A 88 3.89 -15.73 -5.52
CA ALA A 88 3.40 -15.82 -4.15
C ALA A 88 2.08 -15.07 -3.93
N LEU A 89 1.79 -14.09 -4.79
CA LEU A 89 0.59 -13.24 -4.76
C LEU A 89 -0.26 -13.45 -6.00
N ASN A 90 -0.56 -14.71 -6.33
CA ASN A 90 -1.22 -15.12 -7.57
C ASN A 90 -2.65 -14.58 -7.75
N ASP A 91 -3.28 -14.14 -6.66
CA ASP A 91 -4.60 -13.51 -6.61
C ASP A 91 -4.54 -11.98 -6.74
N ALA A 92 -3.36 -11.36 -6.76
CA ALA A 92 -3.16 -9.94 -7.03
C ALA A 92 -2.55 -9.69 -8.41
N THR A 93 -2.77 -8.48 -8.93
CA THR A 93 -2.01 -7.98 -10.07
C THR A 93 -0.70 -7.37 -9.58
N VAL A 94 0.45 -7.87 -10.03
CA VAL A 94 1.78 -7.37 -9.67
C VAL A 94 2.45 -6.75 -10.90
N ILE A 95 2.85 -5.48 -10.81
CA ILE A 95 3.42 -4.71 -11.93
C ILE A 95 4.73 -4.08 -11.46
N VAL A 96 5.80 -4.26 -12.22
CA VAL A 96 7.05 -3.50 -12.03
C VAL A 96 7.04 -2.35 -13.02
N THR A 97 7.15 -1.13 -12.52
CA THR A 97 7.25 0.10 -13.30
C THR A 97 8.47 0.90 -12.88
N ARG A 98 8.80 1.94 -13.63
CA ARG A 98 9.94 2.83 -13.37
C ARG A 98 9.44 4.27 -13.29
N SER A 99 9.89 5.02 -12.29
CA SER A 99 9.59 6.45 -12.21
C SER A 99 10.21 7.19 -13.40
N ARG A 100 9.61 8.32 -13.79
CA ARG A 100 10.18 9.19 -14.81
C ARG A 100 11.36 9.97 -14.26
#